data_AF-A0A4R8D8K3-F1
#
_entry.id   AF-A0A4R8D8K3-F1
#
_cell.length_a   1.000
_cell.length_b   1.000
_cell.length_c   1.000
_cell.angle_alpha   90.00
_cell.angle_beta   90.00
_cell.angle_gamma   90.00
#
_symmetry.space_group_name_H-M   'P 1'
#
loop_
_entity.id
_entity.type
_entity.pdbx_description
1 polymer ?
#
loop_
_entity_poly.entity_id
_entity_poly.type
_entity_poly.pdbx_seq_one_letter_code
_entity_poly.pdbx_strand_id
1 'polypeptide(L)'
;MNAPSTGLHLVSLCAGIGGIDLGFHRAGIATAAAVEIDPAARGVLADRFPETHLFEDITKVTADDLTAVGVVPDRTVLASGWPCQGNSPRGRRGGLADPRTGLWMHVARLLGELRPRWFVGENVPGLLSVNDGRDFGHVLADLADLRMDSAWRVLDGRGFGVPHRRRRLVLVGHSGDRTAPVRVLLEPDRVPGHPHPHCEATPQPSSGASNGAGDGRGDGDHRGGLTTWVPTYAHSLVSHGGNDKQDPTMVTYVVQPNTGPRRLTPLESERLQGFPDGWTATSNGSPQSDRDRYVQLGNSVAVPVFEWVARRIDAVHHTDAGAGVTA
;
A
#
# COMPACT_ATOMS: atom_id res chain seq x y z
N MET A 1 13.70 -11.21 -34.15
CA MET A 1 12.36 -11.65 -33.73
C MET A 1 12.47 -12.11 -32.30
N ASN A 2 12.22 -11.22 -31.34
CA ASN A 2 12.26 -11.58 -29.92
C ASN A 2 10.94 -12.30 -29.59
N ALA A 3 11.03 -13.49 -29.00
CA ALA A 3 9.86 -14.13 -28.41
C ALA A 3 9.19 -13.15 -27.44
N PRO A 4 7.85 -13.07 -27.39
CA PRO A 4 7.19 -12.28 -26.34
C PRO A 4 7.59 -12.89 -24.99
N SER A 5 8.09 -12.06 -24.06
CA SER A 5 8.29 -12.48 -22.67
C SER A 5 6.97 -13.07 -22.16
N THR A 6 6.98 -14.12 -21.35
CA THR A 6 5.76 -14.78 -20.83
C THR A 6 5.25 -14.19 -19.51
N GLY A 7 5.83 -13.07 -19.05
CA GLY A 7 5.59 -12.53 -17.70
C GLY A 7 4.42 -11.55 -17.60
N LEU A 8 3.94 -11.34 -16.38
CA LEU A 8 2.99 -10.26 -16.08
C LEU A 8 3.66 -8.87 -16.19
N HIS A 9 2.85 -7.82 -16.36
CA HIS A 9 3.27 -6.43 -16.13
C HIS A 9 2.24 -5.67 -15.29
N LEU A 10 2.71 -4.68 -14.53
CA LEU A 10 1.87 -3.86 -13.66
C LEU A 10 1.42 -2.58 -14.39
N VAL A 11 0.16 -2.21 -14.18
CA VAL A 11 -0.35 -0.85 -14.37
C VAL A 11 -0.74 -0.30 -13.00
N SER A 12 -0.08 0.76 -12.53
CA SER A 12 -0.25 1.29 -11.17
C SER A 12 -1.04 2.60 -11.19
N LEU A 13 -2.27 2.58 -10.68
CA LEU A 13 -3.15 3.75 -10.59
C LEU A 13 -3.10 4.37 -9.20
N CYS A 14 -3.01 5.70 -9.11
CA CYS A 14 -2.75 6.40 -7.84
C CYS A 14 -1.48 5.84 -7.18
N ALA A 15 -0.40 5.78 -7.96
CA ALA A 15 0.81 5.04 -7.63
C ALA A 15 1.57 5.62 -6.41
N GLY A 16 1.34 6.89 -6.09
CA GLY A 16 2.09 7.62 -5.07
C GLY A 16 3.59 7.56 -5.36
N ILE A 17 4.37 7.17 -4.35
CA ILE A 17 5.82 6.96 -4.49
C ILE A 17 6.20 5.55 -4.94
N GLY A 18 5.27 4.77 -5.50
CA GLY A 18 5.55 3.46 -6.09
C GLY A 18 5.78 2.35 -5.06
N GLY A 19 5.06 2.37 -3.94
CA GLY A 19 5.19 1.33 -2.91
C GLY A 19 4.67 -0.04 -3.36
N ILE A 20 3.55 -0.05 -4.09
CA ILE A 20 3.02 -1.26 -4.73
C ILE A 20 3.97 -1.68 -5.86
N ASP A 21 4.36 -0.73 -6.72
CA ASP A 21 5.28 -0.91 -7.84
C ASP A 21 6.59 -1.57 -7.42
N LEU A 22 7.21 -1.10 -6.34
CA LEU A 22 8.44 -1.70 -5.81
C LEU A 22 8.21 -3.14 -5.34
N GLY A 23 7.06 -3.44 -4.72
CA GLY A 23 6.70 -4.80 -4.32
C GLY A 23 6.62 -5.74 -5.52
N PHE A 24 5.93 -5.30 -6.57
CA PHE A 24 5.82 -6.04 -7.84
C PHE A 24 7.17 -6.20 -8.54
N HIS A 25 7.99 -5.14 -8.56
CA HIS A 25 9.32 -5.18 -9.15
C HIS A 25 10.22 -6.21 -8.45
N ARG A 26 10.16 -6.30 -7.11
CA ARG A 26 10.87 -7.33 -6.31
C ARG A 26 10.36 -8.75 -6.55
N ALA A 27 9.14 -8.90 -7.09
CA ALA A 27 8.60 -10.17 -7.55
C ALA A 27 8.91 -10.47 -9.02
N GLY A 28 9.66 -9.59 -9.72
CA GLY A 28 10.01 -9.77 -11.14
C GLY A 28 8.96 -9.23 -12.11
N ILE A 29 7.93 -8.53 -11.63
CA ILE A 29 6.87 -7.93 -12.46
C ILE A 29 7.18 -6.44 -12.65
N ALA A 30 7.50 -6.04 -13.88
CA ALA A 30 7.81 -4.65 -14.20
C ALA A 30 6.54 -3.78 -14.29
N THR A 31 6.64 -2.52 -13.87
CA THR A 31 5.59 -1.51 -14.10
C THR A 31 5.69 -0.97 -15.52
N ALA A 32 4.69 -1.28 -16.35
CA ALA A 32 4.60 -0.77 -17.72
C ALA A 32 4.11 0.68 -17.73
N ALA A 33 3.09 0.99 -16.92
CA ALA A 33 2.52 2.32 -16.80
C ALA A 33 2.14 2.65 -15.36
N ALA A 34 2.28 3.91 -14.96
CA ALA A 34 1.80 4.42 -13.70
C ALA A 34 1.05 5.75 -13.88
N VAL A 35 0.04 5.99 -13.05
CA VAL A 35 -0.77 7.22 -13.05
C VAL A 35 -0.69 7.87 -11.68
N GLU A 36 -0.15 9.08 -11.60
CA GLU A 36 -0.03 9.84 -10.35
C GLU A 36 -0.21 11.34 -10.57
N ILE A 37 -1.14 11.95 -9.83
CA ILE A 37 -1.52 13.35 -9.98
C ILE A 37 -0.53 14.28 -9.26
N ASP A 38 0.03 13.85 -8.13
CA ASP A 38 0.96 14.64 -7.34
C ASP A 38 2.33 14.72 -8.05
N PRO A 39 2.80 15.93 -8.41
CA PRO A 39 4.02 16.08 -9.20
C PRO A 39 5.28 15.63 -8.44
N ALA A 40 5.31 15.71 -7.11
CA ALA A 40 6.45 15.30 -6.31
C ALA A 40 6.53 13.77 -6.22
N ALA A 41 5.40 13.10 -6.00
CA ALA A 41 5.30 11.65 -6.04
C ALA A 41 5.60 11.10 -7.44
N ARG A 42 5.05 11.73 -8.49
CA ARG A 42 5.37 11.41 -9.90
C ARG A 42 6.86 11.60 -10.21
N GLY A 43 7.51 12.61 -9.64
CA GLY A 43 8.95 12.79 -9.76
C GLY A 43 9.78 11.71 -9.04
N VAL A 44 9.29 11.16 -7.92
CA VAL A 44 9.90 9.97 -7.30
C VAL A 44 9.76 8.76 -8.23
N LEU A 45 8.60 8.56 -8.85
CA LEU A 45 8.41 7.48 -9.81
C LEU A 45 9.38 7.60 -11.00
N ALA A 46 9.55 8.80 -11.54
CA ALA A 46 10.52 9.06 -12.62
C ALA A 46 11.97 8.71 -12.21
N ASP A 47 12.36 9.02 -10.97
CA ASP A 47 13.70 8.71 -10.45
C ASP A 47 13.92 7.21 -10.18
N ARG A 48 12.85 6.45 -9.87
CA ARG A 48 12.96 5.05 -9.41
C ARG A 48 12.56 4.03 -10.47
N PHE A 49 11.70 4.43 -11.40
CA PHE A 49 11.19 3.60 -12.49
C PHE A 49 11.31 4.35 -13.83
N PRO A 50 12.52 4.63 -14.32
CA PRO A 50 12.74 5.45 -15.52
C PRO A 50 12.16 4.83 -16.81
N GLU A 51 11.96 3.51 -16.82
CA GLU A 51 11.36 2.77 -17.95
C GLU A 51 9.83 2.78 -17.93
N THR A 52 9.19 3.21 -16.83
CA THR A 52 7.74 3.22 -16.69
C THR A 52 7.14 4.42 -17.40
N HIS A 53 6.10 4.21 -18.20
CA HIS A 53 5.36 5.31 -18.79
C HIS A 53 4.50 6.01 -17.72
N LEU A 54 4.73 7.31 -17.51
CA LEU A 54 4.04 8.08 -16.48
C LEU A 54 2.91 8.92 -17.07
N PHE A 55 1.69 8.64 -16.63
CA PHE A 55 0.53 9.50 -16.84
C PHE A 55 0.24 10.32 -15.57
N GLU A 56 -0.49 11.41 -15.74
CA GLU A 56 -0.79 12.34 -14.65
C GLU A 56 -2.19 12.14 -14.08
N ASP A 57 -3.22 12.17 -14.93
CA ASP A 57 -4.61 12.33 -14.49
C ASP A 57 -5.45 11.12 -14.90
N ILE A 58 -5.80 10.27 -13.92
CA ILE A 58 -6.62 9.08 -14.12
C ILE A 58 -8.00 9.38 -14.73
N THR A 59 -8.49 10.62 -14.60
CA THR A 59 -9.77 11.01 -15.22
C THR A 59 -9.68 11.14 -16.74
N LYS A 60 -8.47 11.26 -17.29
CA LYS A 60 -8.19 11.47 -18.71
C LYS A 60 -7.58 10.24 -19.40
N VAL A 61 -6.86 9.40 -18.66
CA VAL A 61 -6.24 8.18 -19.20
C VAL A 61 -7.32 7.20 -19.67
N THR A 62 -7.13 6.60 -20.83
CA THR A 62 -7.99 5.56 -21.40
C THR A 62 -7.23 4.23 -21.52
N ALA A 63 -7.96 3.14 -21.75
CA ALA A 63 -7.32 1.87 -22.12
C ALA A 63 -6.49 1.96 -23.41
N ASP A 64 -6.90 2.78 -24.38
CA ASP A 64 -6.15 2.98 -25.62
C ASP A 64 -4.78 3.64 -25.35
N ASP A 65 -4.73 4.63 -24.45
CA ASP A 65 -3.46 5.24 -24.03
C ASP A 65 -2.52 4.22 -23.38
N LEU A 66 -3.07 3.35 -22.52
CA LEU A 66 -2.30 2.30 -21.86
C LEU A 66 -1.76 1.27 -22.87
N THR A 67 -2.61 0.81 -23.80
CA THR A 67 -2.19 -0.17 -24.82
C THR A 67 -1.18 0.44 -25.81
N ALA A 68 -1.29 1.73 -26.12
CA ALA A 68 -0.34 2.44 -26.97
C ALA A 68 1.10 2.46 -26.40
N VAL A 69 1.24 2.35 -25.08
CA VAL A 69 2.56 2.27 -24.40
C VAL A 69 2.98 0.83 -24.09
N GLY A 70 2.31 -0.16 -24.67
CA GLY A 70 2.70 -1.57 -24.61
C GLY A 70 2.04 -2.38 -23.50
N VAL A 71 1.00 -1.86 -22.84
CA VAL A 71 0.17 -2.64 -21.91
C VAL A 71 -0.62 -3.69 -22.70
N VAL A 72 -0.60 -4.94 -22.23
CA VAL A 72 -1.34 -6.06 -22.82
C VAL A 72 -2.33 -6.61 -21.79
N PRO A 73 -3.65 -6.38 -21.95
CA PRO A 73 -4.67 -6.68 -20.94
C PRO A 73 -4.57 -8.05 -20.27
N ASP A 74 -4.41 -9.12 -21.07
CA ASP A 74 -4.35 -10.51 -20.57
C ASP A 74 -3.14 -10.79 -19.67
N ARG A 75 -2.13 -9.91 -19.71
CA ARG A 75 -0.90 -9.99 -18.91
C ARG A 75 -0.81 -8.86 -17.88
N THR A 76 -1.86 -8.05 -17.77
CA THR A 76 -1.87 -6.89 -16.88
C THR A 76 -2.35 -7.28 -15.48
N VAL A 77 -1.58 -6.85 -14.48
CA VAL A 77 -2.08 -6.61 -13.13
C VAL A 77 -2.35 -5.12 -12.99
N LEU A 78 -3.61 -4.73 -12.88
CA LEU A 78 -3.97 -3.35 -12.60
C LEU A 78 -4.03 -3.18 -11.08
N ALA A 79 -3.18 -2.33 -10.52
CA ALA A 79 -3.15 -2.08 -9.08
C ALA A 79 -3.60 -0.65 -8.76
N SER A 80 -4.25 -0.46 -7.60
CA SER A 80 -4.60 0.88 -7.13
C SER A 80 -4.66 0.98 -5.62
N GLY A 81 -3.96 1.97 -5.06
CA GLY A 81 -4.09 2.43 -3.67
C GLY A 81 -4.91 3.72 -3.61
N TRP A 82 -6.13 3.72 -4.13
CA TRP A 82 -6.93 4.93 -4.28
C TRP A 82 -7.20 5.60 -2.92
N PRO A 83 -7.18 6.95 -2.86
CA PRO A 83 -7.18 7.67 -1.59
C PRO A 83 -8.45 7.44 -0.78
N CYS A 84 -8.27 7.27 0.53
CA CYS A 84 -9.34 7.05 1.50
C CYS A 84 -9.73 8.33 2.29
N GLN A 85 -9.32 9.51 1.85
CA GLN A 85 -9.37 10.75 2.66
C GLN A 85 -10.80 11.27 2.97
N GLY A 86 -11.85 10.58 2.54
CA GLY A 86 -13.21 10.76 3.06
C GLY A 86 -13.48 10.10 4.41
N ASN A 87 -12.63 9.17 4.84
CA ASN A 87 -12.99 8.17 5.85
C ASN A 87 -12.17 8.27 7.15
N SER A 88 -11.67 9.46 7.49
CA SER A 88 -11.25 9.71 8.87
C SER A 88 -12.49 9.70 9.78
N PRO A 89 -12.39 9.28 11.07
CA PRO A 89 -13.49 9.40 12.04
C PRO A 89 -14.03 10.83 12.21
N ARG A 90 -13.32 11.81 11.64
CA ARG A 90 -13.53 13.26 11.75
C ARG A 90 -14.06 13.89 10.45
N GLY A 91 -14.28 13.11 9.38
CA GLY A 91 -14.84 13.55 8.10
C GLY A 91 -16.35 13.29 7.99
N ARG A 92 -17.09 14.24 7.40
CA ARG A 92 -18.53 14.08 7.11
C ARG A 92 -18.76 12.84 6.24
N ARG A 93 -19.64 11.95 6.73
CA ARG A 93 -20.14 10.74 6.05
C ARG A 93 -20.94 11.13 4.81
N GLY A 94 -20.25 11.35 3.69
CA GLY A 94 -20.85 11.45 2.38
C GLY A 94 -20.80 10.07 1.73
N GLY A 95 -21.97 9.46 1.50
CA GLY A 95 -22.07 8.27 0.65
C GLY A 95 -21.78 8.59 -0.82
N LEU A 96 -22.31 7.78 -1.74
CA LEU A 96 -22.05 7.82 -3.19
C LEU A 96 -22.42 9.08 -3.99
N ALA A 97 -22.90 10.13 -3.33
CA ALA A 97 -22.97 11.47 -3.90
C ALA A 97 -21.72 12.33 -3.58
N ASP A 98 -20.75 11.76 -2.86
CA ASP A 98 -19.51 12.42 -2.43
C ASP A 98 -18.46 12.32 -3.56
N PRO A 99 -17.85 13.43 -4.01
CA PRO A 99 -16.73 13.43 -4.97
C PRO A 99 -15.55 12.52 -4.57
N ARG A 100 -15.50 12.04 -3.32
CA ARG A 100 -14.50 11.08 -2.81
C ARG A 100 -14.73 9.63 -3.24
N THR A 101 -15.96 9.27 -3.67
CA THR A 101 -16.26 8.05 -4.45
C THR A 101 -15.79 8.18 -5.91
N GLY A 102 -15.41 9.38 -6.35
CA GLY A 102 -15.10 9.68 -7.75
C GLY A 102 -13.89 8.92 -8.29
N LEU A 103 -12.83 8.73 -7.49
CA LEU A 103 -11.63 8.05 -8.00
C LEU A 103 -11.84 6.55 -8.20
N TRP A 104 -12.63 5.89 -7.34
CA TRP A 104 -13.02 4.50 -7.57
C TRP A 104 -13.77 4.34 -8.90
N MET A 105 -14.66 5.28 -9.25
CA MET A 105 -15.35 5.23 -10.55
C MET A 105 -14.38 5.26 -11.73
N HIS A 106 -13.26 5.98 -11.64
CA HIS A 106 -12.25 5.99 -12.70
C HIS A 106 -11.40 4.70 -12.71
N VAL A 107 -11.16 4.08 -11.54
CA VAL A 107 -10.57 2.73 -11.46
C VAL A 107 -11.50 1.70 -12.11
N ALA A 108 -12.79 1.69 -11.73
CA ALA A 108 -13.80 0.80 -12.31
C ALA A 108 -13.99 1.02 -13.82
N ARG A 109 -13.98 2.28 -14.28
CA ARG A 109 -13.98 2.62 -15.70
C ARG A 109 -12.79 2.00 -16.43
N LEU A 110 -11.57 2.20 -15.94
CA LEU A 110 -10.37 1.63 -16.56
C LEU A 110 -10.35 0.11 -16.50
N LEU A 111 -10.86 -0.51 -15.43
CA LEU A 111 -11.05 -1.96 -15.38
C LEU A 111 -12.01 -2.45 -16.48
N GLY A 112 -13.12 -1.73 -16.73
CA GLY A 112 -14.08 -2.08 -17.77
C GLY A 112 -13.58 -1.84 -19.19
N GLU A 113 -12.81 -0.77 -19.41
CA GLU A 113 -12.19 -0.44 -20.69
C GLU A 113 -11.04 -1.40 -21.02
N LEU A 114 -10.08 -1.56 -20.10
CA LEU A 114 -8.87 -2.34 -20.33
C LEU A 114 -9.10 -3.85 -20.21
N ARG A 115 -10.03 -4.26 -19.34
CA ARG A 115 -10.29 -5.67 -18.96
C ARG A 115 -9.01 -6.45 -18.61
N PRO A 116 -8.24 -5.99 -17.61
CA PRO A 116 -7.02 -6.68 -17.21
C PRO A 116 -7.32 -8.07 -16.64
N ARG A 117 -6.33 -8.96 -16.69
CA ARG A 117 -6.44 -10.29 -16.09
C ARG A 117 -6.58 -10.25 -14.57
N TRP A 118 -5.83 -9.34 -13.93
CA TRP A 118 -5.78 -9.20 -12.49
C TRP A 118 -6.06 -7.78 -12.05
N PHE A 119 -6.70 -7.66 -10.89
CA PHE A 119 -6.85 -6.41 -10.16
C PHE A 119 -6.29 -6.56 -8.74
N VAL A 120 -5.58 -5.54 -8.25
CA VAL A 120 -5.13 -5.43 -6.86
C VAL A 120 -5.52 -4.08 -6.28
N GLY A 121 -6.44 -4.08 -5.34
CA GLY A 121 -6.84 -2.89 -4.60
C GLY A 121 -6.21 -2.81 -3.21
N GLU A 122 -5.79 -1.61 -2.82
CA GLU A 122 -5.36 -1.28 -1.46
C GLU A 122 -6.25 -0.20 -0.86
N ASN A 123 -6.61 -0.37 0.41
CA ASN A 123 -7.26 0.68 1.17
C ASN A 123 -7.05 0.51 2.69
N VAL A 124 -7.55 1.46 3.49
CA VAL A 124 -7.55 1.30 4.95
C VAL A 124 -8.72 0.41 5.40
N PRO A 125 -8.60 -0.31 6.54
CA PRO A 125 -9.66 -1.19 7.04
C PRO A 125 -10.99 -0.47 7.32
N GLY A 126 -10.96 0.85 7.55
CA GLY A 126 -12.16 1.66 7.76
C GLY A 126 -13.15 1.62 6.60
N LEU A 127 -12.69 1.33 5.37
CA LEU A 127 -13.56 1.15 4.20
C LEU A 127 -14.61 0.04 4.40
N LEU A 128 -14.30 -0.99 5.20
CA LEU A 128 -15.24 -2.08 5.50
C LEU A 128 -16.44 -1.64 6.35
N SER A 129 -16.36 -0.48 7.02
CA SER A 129 -17.35 -0.01 7.99
C SER A 129 -17.96 1.34 7.64
N VAL A 130 -17.35 2.10 6.73
CA VAL A 130 -17.86 3.42 6.34
C VAL A 130 -19.24 3.28 5.68
N ASN A 131 -20.14 4.21 5.97
CA ASN A 131 -21.52 4.20 5.46
C ASN A 131 -22.25 2.86 5.65
N ASP A 132 -22.00 2.21 6.80
CA ASP A 132 -22.52 0.87 7.15
C ASP A 132 -22.05 -0.23 6.18
N GLY A 133 -20.84 -0.08 5.65
CA GLY A 133 -20.22 -1.01 4.69
C GLY A 133 -20.68 -0.83 3.25
N ARG A 134 -21.59 0.14 2.97
CA ARG A 134 -22.12 0.36 1.61
C ARG A 134 -21.04 0.72 0.60
N ASP A 135 -20.07 1.55 0.96
CA ASP A 135 -19.03 1.97 0.01
C ASP A 135 -18.20 0.77 -0.46
N PHE A 136 -17.81 -0.13 0.45
CA PHE A 136 -17.15 -1.37 0.06
C PHE A 136 -18.08 -2.32 -0.70
N GLY A 137 -19.37 -2.36 -0.33
CA GLY A 137 -20.38 -3.10 -1.09
C GLY A 137 -20.48 -2.64 -2.55
N HIS A 138 -20.31 -1.35 -2.82
CA HIS A 138 -20.29 -0.81 -4.18
C HIS A 138 -19.04 -1.22 -4.96
N VAL A 139 -17.87 -1.19 -4.32
CA VAL A 139 -16.62 -1.74 -4.91
C VAL A 139 -16.81 -3.21 -5.33
N LEU A 140 -17.43 -4.02 -4.46
CA LEU A 140 -17.71 -5.42 -4.77
C LEU A 140 -18.75 -5.59 -5.88
N ALA A 141 -19.79 -4.76 -5.90
CA ALA A 141 -20.82 -4.78 -6.95
C ALA A 141 -20.22 -4.44 -8.32
N ASP A 142 -19.42 -3.38 -8.41
CA ASP A 142 -18.75 -2.98 -9.65
C ASP A 142 -17.81 -4.08 -10.17
N LEU A 143 -17.03 -4.73 -9.30
CA LEU A 143 -16.18 -5.86 -9.68
C LEU A 143 -17.00 -7.06 -10.17
N ALA A 144 -18.13 -7.35 -9.52
CA ALA A 144 -19.03 -8.42 -9.95
C ALA A 144 -19.66 -8.13 -11.33
N ASP A 145 -20.08 -6.88 -11.58
CA ASP A 145 -20.62 -6.44 -12.87
C ASP A 145 -19.58 -6.52 -13.99
N LEU A 146 -18.31 -6.25 -13.65
CA LEU A 146 -17.15 -6.42 -14.53
C LEU A 146 -16.70 -7.89 -14.67
N ARG A 147 -17.41 -8.83 -14.06
CA ARG A 147 -17.11 -10.28 -14.07
C ARG A 147 -15.73 -10.60 -13.49
N MET A 148 -15.28 -9.82 -12.52
CA MET A 148 -14.08 -10.10 -11.74
C MET A 148 -14.48 -10.73 -10.42
N ASP A 149 -14.28 -12.05 -10.30
CA ASP A 149 -14.37 -12.70 -9.00
C ASP A 149 -13.26 -12.15 -8.10
N SER A 150 -13.57 -11.95 -6.82
CA SER A 150 -12.67 -11.24 -5.91
C SER A 150 -12.62 -11.86 -4.53
N ALA A 151 -11.47 -11.68 -3.87
CA ALA A 151 -11.24 -12.00 -2.47
C ALA A 151 -10.56 -10.81 -1.80
N TRP A 152 -10.78 -10.62 -0.50
CA TRP A 152 -10.12 -9.57 0.25
C TRP A 152 -9.71 -10.03 1.64
N ARG A 153 -8.70 -9.37 2.20
CA ARG A 153 -8.23 -9.60 3.58
C ARG A 153 -7.59 -8.34 4.13
N VAL A 154 -7.71 -8.13 5.44
CA VAL A 154 -6.90 -7.13 6.14
C VAL A 154 -5.54 -7.74 6.50
N LEU A 155 -4.47 -7.23 5.90
CA LEU A 155 -3.09 -7.62 6.14
C LEU A 155 -2.41 -6.60 7.06
N ASP A 156 -1.58 -7.07 7.99
CA ASP A 156 -0.77 -6.22 8.87
C ASP A 156 0.70 -6.37 8.46
N GLY A 157 1.39 -5.26 8.18
CA GLY A 157 2.80 -5.26 7.78
C GLY A 157 3.72 -6.05 8.71
N ARG A 158 3.36 -6.20 10.00
CA ARG A 158 4.09 -7.05 10.96
C ARG A 158 4.22 -8.50 10.56
N GLY A 159 3.23 -9.04 9.84
CA GLY A 159 3.30 -10.40 9.30
C GLY A 159 4.34 -10.58 8.18
N PHE A 160 4.93 -9.49 7.71
CA PHE A 160 5.80 -9.44 6.52
C PHE A 160 7.17 -8.83 6.83
N GLY A 161 7.61 -8.90 8.08
CA GLY A 161 8.95 -8.43 8.51
C GLY A 161 9.06 -6.92 8.71
N VAL A 162 7.95 -6.19 8.67
CA VAL A 162 7.93 -4.74 8.89
C VAL A 162 7.61 -4.42 10.37
N PRO A 163 8.47 -3.73 11.13
CA PRO A 163 8.30 -3.53 12.57
C PRO A 163 7.29 -2.42 12.93
N HIS A 164 6.15 -2.38 12.24
CA HIS A 164 5.15 -1.33 12.31
C HIS A 164 3.74 -1.90 12.10
N ARG A 165 2.80 -1.56 13.00
CA ARG A 165 1.36 -1.79 12.83
C ARG A 165 0.77 -1.00 11.63
N ARG A 166 0.83 -1.57 10.43
CA ARG A 166 0.18 -1.03 9.21
C ARG A 166 -0.85 -2.02 8.70
N ARG A 167 -2.08 -1.92 9.22
CA ARG A 167 -3.21 -2.74 8.76
C ARG A 167 -3.81 -2.12 7.50
N ARG A 168 -3.91 -2.90 6.42
CA ARG A 168 -4.52 -2.49 5.14
C ARG A 168 -5.45 -3.56 4.61
N LEU A 169 -6.57 -3.12 4.08
CA LEU A 169 -7.46 -3.93 3.27
C LEU A 169 -6.76 -4.14 1.92
N VAL A 170 -6.52 -5.40 1.57
CA VAL A 170 -6.03 -5.82 0.26
C VAL A 170 -7.15 -6.61 -0.41
N LEU A 171 -7.48 -6.22 -1.63
CA LEU A 171 -8.52 -6.81 -2.49
C LEU A 171 -7.84 -7.33 -3.75
N VAL A 172 -8.10 -8.57 -4.13
CA VAL A 172 -7.59 -9.16 -5.38
C VAL A 172 -8.79 -9.57 -6.22
N GLY A 173 -8.78 -9.23 -7.50
CA GLY A 173 -9.78 -9.62 -8.48
C GLY A 173 -9.16 -10.35 -9.67
N HIS A 174 -9.92 -11.24 -10.30
CA HIS A 174 -9.48 -12.01 -11.47
C HIS A 174 -10.63 -12.23 -12.46
N SER A 175 -10.38 -12.05 -13.75
CA SER A 175 -11.41 -12.02 -14.81
C SER A 175 -11.70 -13.37 -15.49
N GLY A 176 -11.39 -14.51 -14.85
CA GLY A 176 -11.66 -15.83 -15.45
C GLY A 176 -11.77 -17.00 -14.46
N ASP A 177 -10.71 -17.26 -13.70
CA ASP A 177 -10.71 -18.28 -12.63
C ASP A 177 -11.24 -17.65 -11.33
N ARG A 178 -12.38 -18.17 -10.85
CA ARG A 178 -13.05 -17.71 -9.61
C ARG A 178 -12.26 -18.06 -8.35
N THR A 179 -11.38 -19.06 -8.42
CA THR A 179 -10.57 -19.53 -7.30
C THR A 179 -9.25 -18.77 -7.16
N ALA A 180 -8.74 -18.17 -8.24
CA ALA A 180 -7.47 -17.46 -8.28
C ALA A 180 -7.30 -16.40 -7.16
N PRO A 181 -8.27 -15.50 -6.90
CA PRO A 181 -8.13 -14.52 -5.80
C PRO A 181 -8.03 -15.16 -4.42
N VAL A 182 -8.76 -16.27 -4.19
CA VAL A 182 -8.73 -17.05 -2.95
C VAL A 182 -7.36 -17.72 -2.79
N ARG A 183 -6.85 -18.32 -3.87
CA ARG A 183 -5.49 -18.88 -3.93
C ARG A 183 -4.44 -17.81 -3.68
N VAL A 184 -4.64 -16.56 -4.08
CA VAL A 184 -3.70 -15.47 -3.79
C VAL A 184 -3.74 -15.03 -2.32
N LEU A 185 -4.92 -14.85 -1.72
CA LEU A 185 -5.02 -14.19 -0.40
C LEU A 185 -5.26 -15.11 0.80
N LEU A 186 -5.89 -16.25 0.58
CA LEU A 186 -6.49 -17.07 1.65
C LEU A 186 -5.86 -18.46 1.77
N GLU A 187 -5.25 -18.99 0.71
CA GLU A 187 -4.52 -20.26 0.83
C GLU A 187 -3.22 -20.06 1.62
N PRO A 188 -2.97 -20.82 2.70
CA PRO A 188 -1.70 -20.74 3.38
C PRO A 188 -0.61 -21.31 2.47
N ASP A 189 0.38 -20.48 2.09
CA ASP A 189 1.65 -21.09 1.68
C ASP A 189 2.18 -21.87 2.88
N ARG A 190 2.67 -23.09 2.63
CA ARG A 190 3.61 -23.77 3.52
C ARG A 190 4.92 -22.96 3.53
N VAL A 191 4.94 -21.81 4.18
CA VAL A 191 6.17 -21.06 4.41
C VAL A 191 6.95 -21.83 5.48
N PRO A 192 8.19 -22.28 5.23
CA PRO A 192 9.08 -22.68 6.30
C PRO A 192 9.21 -21.46 7.20
N GLY A 193 8.72 -21.55 8.44
CA GLY A 193 8.90 -20.47 9.39
C GLY A 193 10.38 -20.13 9.42
N HIS A 194 10.73 -18.88 9.09
CA HIS A 194 11.98 -18.32 9.56
C HIS A 194 11.74 -18.02 11.03
N PRO A 195 12.21 -18.86 11.98
CA PRO A 195 12.22 -18.42 13.36
C PRO A 195 13.04 -17.14 13.40
N HIS A 196 12.47 -16.07 13.95
CA HIS A 196 13.29 -14.95 14.39
C HIS A 196 14.40 -15.53 15.29
N PRO A 197 15.67 -15.16 15.10
CA PRO A 197 16.66 -15.45 16.13
C PRO A 197 16.14 -14.84 17.43
N HIS A 198 16.07 -15.66 18.47
CA HIS A 198 15.85 -15.15 19.82
C HIS A 198 16.87 -14.05 20.09
N CYS A 199 16.42 -12.81 20.21
CA CYS A 199 17.25 -11.78 20.83
C CYS A 199 17.44 -12.22 22.29
N GLU A 200 18.68 -12.54 22.65
CA GLU A 200 19.07 -12.65 24.05
C GLU A 200 18.67 -11.37 24.78
N ALA A 201 18.19 -11.55 26.02
CA ALA A 201 17.64 -10.49 26.84
C ALA A 201 18.60 -9.29 26.92
N THR A 202 18.18 -8.16 26.37
CA THR A 202 18.88 -6.88 26.47
C THR A 202 18.95 -6.45 27.95
N PRO A 203 20.06 -5.86 28.43
CA PRO A 203 20.14 -5.34 29.79
C PRO A 203 19.03 -4.31 30.05
N GLN A 204 18.48 -4.31 31.27
CA GLN A 204 17.42 -3.39 31.67
C GLN A 204 17.84 -1.92 31.43
N PRO A 205 16.93 -1.07 30.89
CA PRO A 205 17.22 0.34 30.72
C PRO A 205 17.42 1.03 32.08
N SER A 206 18.28 2.05 32.08
CA SER A 206 18.57 2.88 33.25
C SER A 206 17.29 3.51 33.82
N SER A 207 17.29 3.69 35.14
CA SER A 207 16.15 4.07 36.00
C SER A 207 15.51 5.45 35.73
N GLY A 208 15.78 6.07 34.58
CA GLY A 208 15.19 7.36 34.18
C GLY A 208 13.85 7.27 33.45
N ALA A 209 13.38 6.07 33.09
CA ALA A 209 12.15 5.85 32.32
C ALA A 209 11.13 4.97 33.06
N SER A 210 10.92 5.18 34.36
CA SER A 210 10.04 4.35 35.20
C SER A 210 8.54 4.52 34.95
N ASN A 211 8.11 5.30 33.95
CA ASN A 211 6.69 5.48 33.62
C ASN A 211 6.40 5.05 32.17
N GLY A 212 6.04 3.78 32.01
CA GLY A 212 5.17 3.31 30.92
C GLY A 212 5.82 3.01 29.57
N ALA A 213 6.41 1.82 29.44
CA ALA A 213 6.51 1.12 28.16
C ALA A 213 5.50 -0.03 28.19
N GLY A 214 4.64 -0.12 27.17
CA GLY A 214 3.57 -1.11 27.13
C GLY A 214 2.43 -0.75 26.19
N ASP A 215 1.69 -1.79 25.81
CA ASP A 215 0.66 -1.74 24.77
C ASP A 215 -0.68 -1.30 25.39
N GLY A 216 -0.89 0.00 25.54
CA GLY A 216 -2.11 0.56 26.12
C GLY A 216 -3.38 0.31 25.30
N ARG A 217 -4.22 -0.65 25.71
CA ARG A 217 -5.68 -0.51 25.68
C ARG A 217 -6.12 -0.12 27.08
N GLY A 218 -6.32 1.16 27.33
CA GLY A 218 -6.77 1.65 28.63
C GLY A 218 -7.57 2.94 28.47
N ASP A 219 -8.88 2.83 28.68
CA ASP A 219 -9.77 3.95 28.96
C ASP A 219 -9.31 4.58 30.29
N GLY A 220 -8.80 5.81 30.25
CA GLY A 220 -8.23 6.47 31.43
C GLY A 220 -8.28 7.98 31.30
N ASP A 221 -9.18 8.56 32.08
CA ASP A 221 -9.49 9.98 32.25
C ASP A 221 -8.23 10.89 32.24
N HIS A 222 -8.13 11.77 31.24
CA HIS A 222 -6.99 12.67 31.05
C HIS A 222 -7.14 13.96 31.87
N ARG A 223 -6.66 13.93 33.12
CA ARG A 223 -6.33 15.15 33.87
C ARG A 223 -4.87 15.13 34.31
N GLY A 224 -4.03 15.87 33.58
CA GLY A 224 -2.76 16.43 34.07
C GLY A 224 -1.54 15.50 34.04
N GLY A 225 -0.81 15.51 32.93
CA GLY A 225 0.56 14.97 32.85
C GLY A 225 0.92 14.48 31.46
N LEU A 226 1.89 15.12 30.80
CA LEU A 226 2.53 14.63 29.56
C LEU A 226 3.41 13.42 29.87
N THR A 227 2.83 12.27 30.19
CA THR A 227 3.54 10.99 30.13
C THR A 227 3.57 10.53 28.68
N THR A 228 4.66 10.79 27.97
CA THR A 228 4.90 10.27 26.62
C THR A 228 5.17 8.77 26.72
N TRP A 229 4.14 7.96 26.45
CA TRP A 229 4.31 6.52 26.28
C TRP A 229 5.13 6.25 25.02
N VAL A 230 6.18 5.43 25.15
CA VAL A 230 6.94 4.93 23.99
C VAL A 230 6.37 3.56 23.64
N PRO A 231 5.73 3.40 22.47
CA PRO A 231 5.14 2.13 22.09
C PRO A 231 6.23 1.11 21.74
N THR A 232 5.99 -0.16 22.08
CA THR A 232 6.90 -1.29 21.75
C THR A 232 7.09 -1.47 20.24
N TYR A 233 6.13 -0.99 19.44
CA TYR A 233 6.12 -1.03 17.98
C TYR A 233 5.73 0.33 17.43
N ALA A 234 6.22 0.67 16.23
CA ALA A 234 5.78 1.88 15.56
C ALA A 234 4.29 1.82 15.17
N HIS A 235 3.61 2.96 15.23
CA HIS A 235 2.24 3.15 14.77
C HIS A 235 2.17 3.48 13.27
N SER A 236 0.97 3.33 12.68
CA SER A 236 0.64 3.81 11.32
C SER A 236 1.18 5.19 11.02
N LEU A 237 2.19 5.26 10.14
CA LEU A 237 2.58 6.50 9.48
C LEU A 237 1.34 7.09 8.78
N VAL A 238 1.01 8.33 9.13
CA VAL A 238 -0.12 9.10 8.60
C VAL A 238 0.40 10.29 7.78
N SER A 239 -0.34 10.67 6.76
CA SER A 239 0.00 11.77 5.86
C SER A 239 -0.30 13.14 6.49
N HIS A 240 0.57 13.63 7.36
CA HIS A 240 0.47 14.97 7.93
C HIS A 240 1.84 15.65 7.97
N GLY A 241 1.88 16.96 7.67
CA GLY A 241 3.11 17.74 7.70
C GLY A 241 3.58 17.98 9.14
N GLY A 242 4.88 18.24 9.31
CA GLY A 242 5.56 18.31 10.61
C GLY A 242 5.03 19.34 11.63
N ASN A 243 4.02 20.16 11.31
CA ASN A 243 3.46 21.20 12.18
C ASN A 243 1.99 20.97 12.60
N ASP A 244 1.37 19.86 12.20
CA ASP A 244 -0.02 19.60 12.59
C ASP A 244 -0.08 19.17 14.06
N LYS A 245 -1.08 19.69 14.80
CA LYS A 245 -1.42 19.26 16.17
C LYS A 245 -1.92 17.82 16.13
N GLN A 246 -0.99 16.87 16.00
CA GLN A 246 -1.28 15.45 15.91
C GLN A 246 -1.63 14.91 17.29
N ASP A 247 -2.53 13.93 17.31
CA ASP A 247 -2.75 13.10 18.48
C ASP A 247 -1.42 12.41 18.83
N PRO A 248 -0.83 12.67 20.01
CA PRO A 248 0.47 12.10 20.37
C PRO A 248 0.46 10.57 20.43
N THR A 249 -0.72 9.94 20.50
CA THR A 249 -0.87 8.47 20.46
C THR A 249 -0.72 7.88 19.06
N MET A 250 -0.77 8.71 18.02
CA MET A 250 -0.69 8.30 16.61
C MET A 250 0.71 8.51 16.02
N VAL A 251 1.62 9.12 16.79
CA VAL A 251 2.98 9.46 16.35
C VAL A 251 3.99 8.55 17.03
N THR A 252 4.94 8.03 16.25
CA THR A 252 6.04 7.25 16.81
C THR A 252 7.18 8.18 17.22
N TYR A 253 7.50 8.18 18.51
CA TYR A 253 8.63 8.91 19.08
C TYR A 253 9.78 7.96 19.40
N VAL A 254 11.00 8.43 19.17
CA VAL A 254 12.24 7.78 19.59
C VAL A 254 12.85 8.61 20.71
N VAL A 255 13.16 7.97 21.83
CA VAL A 255 13.89 8.60 22.94
C VAL A 255 15.36 8.28 22.79
N GLN A 256 16.20 9.31 22.75
CA GLN A 256 17.64 9.18 22.72
C GLN A 256 18.24 9.71 24.04
N PRO A 257 19.24 9.01 24.64
CA PRO A 257 19.75 9.33 25.99
C PRO A 257 20.15 10.79 26.21
N ASN A 258 20.63 11.48 25.16
CA ASN A 258 21.23 12.81 25.27
C ASN A 258 20.45 13.92 24.53
N THR A 259 19.37 13.59 23.81
CA THR A 259 18.63 14.54 22.96
C THR A 259 17.12 14.55 23.24
N GLY A 260 16.63 13.66 24.12
CA GLY A 260 15.22 13.58 24.48
C GLY A 260 14.36 12.92 23.39
N PRO A 261 13.02 13.07 23.47
CA PRO A 261 12.10 12.49 22.49
C PRO A 261 12.14 13.25 21.15
N ARG A 262 12.28 12.53 20.05
CA ARG A 262 12.16 13.05 18.67
C ARG A 262 11.25 12.18 17.83
N ARG A 263 10.81 12.70 16.68
CA ARG A 263 10.10 11.91 15.66
C ARG A 263 11.08 11.01 14.89
N LEU A 264 10.54 9.97 14.26
CA LEU A 264 11.25 9.25 13.20
C LEU A 264 11.65 10.22 12.09
N THR A 265 12.86 10.09 11.57
CA THR A 265 13.35 10.77 10.37
C THR A 265 12.67 10.19 9.11
N PRO A 266 12.76 10.88 7.94
CA PRO A 266 12.24 10.30 6.71
C PRO A 266 12.94 9.00 6.31
N LEU A 267 14.26 8.90 6.54
CA LEU A 267 15.02 7.67 6.28
C LEU A 267 14.57 6.51 7.18
N GLU A 268 14.34 6.77 8.47
CA GLU A 268 13.78 5.76 9.37
C GLU A 268 12.37 5.34 8.93
N SER A 269 11.57 6.28 8.40
CA SER A 269 10.22 6.02 7.88
C SER A 269 10.21 5.24 6.56
N GLU A 270 11.21 5.42 5.69
CA GLU A 270 11.45 4.61 4.48
C GLU A 270 11.71 3.14 4.88
N ARG A 271 12.69 2.93 5.76
CA ARG A 271 13.04 1.61 6.29
C ARG A 271 11.84 0.95 6.98
N LEU A 272 11.08 1.73 7.74
CA LEU A 272 9.87 1.25 8.43
C LEU A 272 8.78 0.76 7.48
N GLN A 273 8.81 1.11 6.20
CA GLN A 273 7.85 0.61 5.21
C GLN A 273 8.47 -0.39 4.22
N GLY A 274 9.75 -0.72 4.38
CA GLY A 274 10.49 -1.64 3.53
C GLY A 274 11.04 -1.02 2.23
N PHE A 275 11.10 0.31 2.14
CA PHE A 275 11.77 1.02 1.06
C PHE A 275 13.30 0.97 1.21
N PRO A 276 14.06 0.98 0.09
CA PRO A 276 15.48 1.28 0.09
C PRO A 276 15.77 2.66 0.70
N ASP A 277 16.97 2.81 1.24
CA ASP A 277 17.43 4.08 1.80
C ASP A 277 17.42 5.19 0.74
N GLY A 278 16.85 6.35 1.10
CA GLY A 278 16.81 7.51 0.21
C GLY A 278 15.75 7.40 -0.89
N TRP A 279 14.80 6.45 -0.80
CA TRP A 279 13.75 6.28 -1.81
C TRP A 279 13.04 7.59 -2.16
N THR A 280 12.69 8.39 -1.15
CA THR A 280 12.03 9.70 -1.30
C THR A 280 13.00 10.88 -1.23
N ALA A 281 14.32 10.65 -1.25
CA ALA A 281 15.30 11.74 -1.13
C ALA A 281 15.21 12.74 -2.29
N THR A 282 14.84 12.27 -3.48
CA THR A 282 14.74 13.06 -4.71
C THR A 282 13.37 12.91 -5.38
N SER A 283 12.99 13.92 -6.13
CA SER A 283 11.87 13.93 -7.07
C SER A 283 12.32 14.65 -8.34
N ASN A 284 12.32 13.98 -9.49
CA ASN A 284 12.91 14.48 -10.73
C ASN A 284 14.36 14.98 -10.53
N GLY A 285 15.17 14.19 -9.83
CA GLY A 285 16.55 14.50 -9.50
C GLY A 285 16.76 15.64 -8.48
N SER A 286 15.69 16.31 -8.04
CA SER A 286 15.78 17.43 -7.09
C SER A 286 15.53 16.95 -5.65
N PRO A 287 16.32 17.41 -4.65
CA PRO A 287 16.08 17.06 -3.25
C PRO A 287 14.69 17.46 -2.77
N GLN A 288 14.04 16.58 -2.00
CA GLN A 288 12.72 16.85 -1.41
C GLN A 288 12.82 17.38 0.02
N SER A 289 11.82 18.18 0.42
CA SER A 289 11.70 18.60 1.81
C SER A 289 11.27 17.44 2.71
N ASP A 290 11.69 17.43 3.98
CA ASP A 290 11.25 16.42 4.94
C ASP A 290 9.72 16.36 5.05
N ARG A 291 9.03 17.50 4.92
CA ARG A 291 7.57 17.58 4.94
C ARG A 291 6.95 16.72 3.83
N ASP A 292 7.42 16.89 2.60
CA ASP A 292 6.86 16.20 1.44
C ASP A 292 7.15 14.70 1.53
N ARG A 293 8.36 14.35 1.97
CA ARG A 293 8.76 12.96 2.23
C ARG A 293 7.86 12.29 3.27
N TYR A 294 7.53 12.96 4.39
CA TYR A 294 6.61 12.40 5.39
C TYR A 294 5.20 12.20 4.84
N VAL A 295 4.68 13.14 4.03
CA VAL A 295 3.35 13.02 3.43
C VAL A 295 3.32 11.83 2.47
N GLN A 296 4.31 11.72 1.60
CA GLN A 296 4.48 10.61 0.65
C GLN A 296 4.59 9.26 1.36
N LEU A 297 5.45 9.16 2.39
CA LEU A 297 5.61 7.95 3.17
C LEU A 297 4.33 7.60 3.95
N GLY A 298 3.63 8.59 4.52
CA GLY A 298 2.36 8.37 5.21
C GLY A 298 1.26 7.79 4.32
N ASN A 299 1.20 8.22 3.06
CA ASN A 299 0.25 7.73 2.05
C ASN A 299 0.66 6.41 1.40
N SER A 300 1.91 5.96 1.59
CA SER A 300 2.42 4.78 0.89
C SER A 300 1.92 3.45 1.48
N VAL A 301 2.49 2.33 1.04
CA VAL A 301 2.16 0.99 1.52
C VAL A 301 3.37 0.33 2.18
N ALA A 302 3.13 -0.76 2.90
CA ALA A 302 4.23 -1.62 3.35
C ALA A 302 4.68 -2.49 2.17
N VAL A 303 5.84 -2.20 1.60
CA VAL A 303 6.37 -2.84 0.38
C VAL A 303 6.37 -4.38 0.47
N PRO A 304 6.82 -5.01 1.58
CA PRO A 304 6.85 -6.47 1.68
C PRO A 304 5.48 -7.15 1.59
N VAL A 305 4.39 -6.44 1.91
CA VAL A 305 3.02 -6.96 1.74
C VAL A 305 2.73 -7.14 0.24
N PHE A 306 3.06 -6.15 -0.57
CA PHE A 306 2.79 -6.17 -2.02
C PHE A 306 3.77 -7.05 -2.79
N GLU A 307 5.00 -7.19 -2.29
CA GLU A 307 5.92 -8.23 -2.78
C GLU A 307 5.34 -9.64 -2.58
N TRP A 308 4.76 -9.92 -1.41
CA TRP A 308 4.10 -11.20 -1.14
C TRP A 308 2.88 -11.42 -2.03
N VAL A 309 2.02 -10.41 -2.21
CA VAL A 309 0.85 -10.49 -3.11
C VAL A 309 1.31 -10.75 -4.55
N ALA A 310 2.30 -10.01 -5.04
CA ALA A 310 2.78 -10.11 -6.41
C ALA A 310 3.36 -11.50 -6.73
N ARG A 311 4.17 -12.08 -5.84
CA ARG A 311 4.71 -13.44 -6.01
C ARG A 311 3.63 -14.50 -6.14
N ARG A 312 2.54 -14.35 -5.39
CA ARG A 312 1.42 -15.30 -5.43
C ARG A 312 0.56 -15.15 -6.67
N ILE A 313 0.35 -13.91 -7.12
CA ILE A 313 -0.29 -13.65 -8.42
C ILE A 313 0.52 -14.31 -9.54
N ASP A 314 1.84 -14.13 -9.55
CA ASP A 314 2.73 -14.73 -10.54
C ASP A 314 2.66 -16.26 -10.53
N ALA A 315 2.75 -16.88 -9.35
CA ALA A 315 2.64 -18.32 -9.18
C ALA A 315 1.30 -18.89 -9.66
N VAL A 316 0.19 -18.22 -9.35
CA VAL A 316 -1.15 -18.64 -9.79
C VAL A 316 -1.29 -18.47 -11.30
N HIS A 317 -0.84 -17.34 -11.87
CA HIS A 317 -0.91 -17.07 -13.29
C HIS A 317 -0.14 -18.11 -14.13
N HIS A 318 1.04 -18.52 -13.67
CA HIS A 318 1.83 -19.55 -14.34
C HIS A 318 1.22 -20.96 -14.23
N THR A 319 0.54 -21.27 -13.13
CA THR A 319 -0.18 -22.56 -12.98
C THR A 319 -1.30 -22.67 -14.01
N ASP A 320 -2.05 -21.59 -14.22
CA ASP A 320 -3.20 -21.58 -15.13
C ASP A 320 -2.76 -21.55 -16.61
N ALA A 321 -1.64 -20.89 -16.93
CA ALA A 321 -1.06 -20.89 -18.27
C ALA A 321 -0.55 -22.28 -18.71
N GLY A 322 -0.07 -23.10 -17.76
CA GLY A 322 0.39 -24.47 -18.02
C GLY A 322 -0.74 -25.48 -18.26
N ALA A 323 -1.91 -25.28 -17.64
CA ALA A 323 -3.06 -26.18 -17.78
C ALA A 323 -3.72 -26.10 -19.18
N GLY A 324 -3.59 -24.97 -19.88
CA GLY A 324 -4.18 -24.75 -21.20
C GLY A 324 -3.47 -25.41 -22.40
N VAL A 325 -2.33 -26.09 -22.20
CA VAL A 325 -1.52 -26.70 -23.27
C VAL A 325 -1.78 -28.21 -23.42
N THR A 326 -2.69 -28.78 -22.62
CA THR A 326 -2.99 -30.24 -22.63
C THR A 326 -4.47 -30.56 -22.84
N ALA A 327 -5.11 -29.89 -23.80
CA ALA A 327 -6.44 -30.24 -24.30
C ALA A 327 -6.44 -30.44 -25.82
#